data_AF-A0A2D3HKL7-F1
#
_entry.id   AF-A0A2D3HKL7-F1
#
_cell.length_a   1.000
_cell.length_b   1.000
_cell.length_c   1.000
_cell.angle_alpha   90.00
_cell.angle_beta   90.00
_cell.angle_gamma   90.00
#
_symmetry.space_group_name_H-M   'P 1'
#
loop_
_entity.id
_entity.type
_entity.pdbx_description
1 polymer ?
#
loop_
_entity_poly.entity_id
_entity_poly.type
_entity_poly.pdbx_seq_one_letter_code
_entity_poly.pdbx_strand_id
1 'polypeptide(L)'
;AAQQQEQESGEATNLVIILCASLLEKAEYLLRMGLSVPDVTEGFEIAAKHSLELLKDLVIGKVGDLRDEESVGKVIRTAVNSKIFGEENHISDLVTKACIRALPESSHFNVDHIRVVKILGSGTNSSKLFNGMVFVREAQGVVKACSQAKVVVYSCPFDQLQTETKGTILINNAKELMDFSRGEETQMEDRVREISETGCKIIVTGGKVGELALHYANKYNLMVVKLTSKFDVRRVCKITGATPMPKFSTPTQEELGYIADVRTEEIGKTTAVLFDQDVNEGAISSIVVRGSMHDVMDEVERAIDDGVNTFKCLTR
;
A
#
# COMPACT_ATOMS: atom_id res chain seq x y z
N ALA A 1 -12.36 -14.36 19.96
CA ALA A 1 -11.18 -14.00 20.77
C ALA A 1 -9.98 -13.71 19.88
N ALA A 2 -9.34 -14.71 19.26
CA ALA A 2 -8.14 -14.49 18.42
C ALA A 2 -8.37 -13.49 17.26
N GLN A 3 -9.48 -13.62 16.52
CA GLN A 3 -9.82 -12.67 15.44
C GLN A 3 -10.04 -11.23 15.93
N GLN A 4 -10.57 -11.06 17.14
CA GLN A 4 -10.76 -9.73 17.73
C GLN A 4 -9.42 -9.13 18.15
N GLN A 5 -8.54 -9.94 18.74
CA GLN A 5 -7.18 -9.54 19.08
C GLN A 5 -6.39 -9.07 17.86
N GLU A 6 -6.53 -9.79 16.74
CA GLU A 6 -5.92 -9.43 15.46
C GLU A 6 -6.44 -8.08 14.92
N GLN A 7 -7.73 -7.79 15.06
CA GLN A 7 -8.31 -6.50 14.62
C GLN A 7 -7.92 -5.32 15.53
N GLU A 8 -7.85 -5.54 16.84
CA GLU A 8 -7.63 -4.47 17.82
C GLU A 8 -6.15 -4.12 18.04
N SER A 9 -5.31 -5.15 18.19
CA SER A 9 -3.88 -5.03 18.52
C SER A 9 -2.97 -5.56 17.41
N GLY A 10 -3.44 -6.50 16.59
CA GLY A 10 -2.66 -7.06 15.48
C GLY A 10 -1.48 -7.94 15.89
N GLU A 11 -1.34 -8.29 17.18
CA GLU A 11 -0.28 -9.13 17.71
C GLU A 11 -0.83 -10.09 18.80
N ALA A 12 -0.06 -11.14 19.12
CA ALA A 12 -0.29 -12.06 20.23
C ALA A 12 -1.59 -12.90 20.14
N THR A 13 -2.06 -13.18 18.93
CA THR A 13 -3.22 -14.06 18.69
C THR A 13 -3.03 -15.46 19.28
N ASN A 14 -1.81 -16.00 19.19
CA ASN A 14 -1.44 -17.30 19.79
C ASN A 14 -1.54 -17.30 21.32
N LEU A 15 -1.12 -16.21 21.97
CA LEU A 15 -1.19 -16.09 23.43
C LEU A 15 -2.63 -16.18 23.91
N VAL A 16 -3.56 -15.50 23.23
CA VAL A 16 -4.99 -15.52 23.58
C VAL A 16 -5.54 -16.95 23.52
N ILE A 17 -5.22 -17.70 22.47
CA ILE A 17 -5.70 -19.08 22.31
C ILE A 17 -5.13 -19.98 23.40
N ILE A 18 -3.82 -19.94 23.64
CA ILE A 18 -3.13 -20.79 24.62
C ILE A 18 -3.61 -20.45 26.03
N LEU A 19 -3.74 -19.17 26.35
CA LEU A 19 -4.22 -18.72 27.65
C LEU A 19 -5.65 -19.20 27.90
N CYS A 20 -6.56 -19.01 26.94
CA CYS A 20 -7.93 -19.51 27.06
C CYS A 20 -7.99 -21.03 27.24
N ALA A 21 -7.18 -21.80 26.50
CA ALA A 21 -7.11 -23.25 26.65
C ALA A 21 -6.64 -23.65 28.06
N SER A 22 -5.59 -23.00 28.56
CA SER A 22 -5.06 -23.27 29.91
C SER A 22 -6.06 -22.91 31.02
N LEU A 23 -6.82 -21.83 30.86
CA LEU A 23 -7.86 -21.44 31.82
C LEU A 23 -8.99 -22.47 31.87
N LEU A 24 -9.39 -23.02 30.72
CA LEU A 24 -10.40 -24.07 30.65
C LEU A 24 -9.93 -25.38 31.30
N GLU A 25 -8.67 -25.76 31.08
CA GLU A 25 -8.08 -26.94 31.74
C GLU A 25 -8.08 -26.78 33.27
N LYS A 26 -7.75 -25.59 33.78
CA LYS A 26 -7.82 -25.30 35.22
C LYS A 26 -9.25 -25.23 35.73
N ALA A 27 -10.19 -24.69 34.94
CA ALA A 27 -11.61 -24.68 35.28
C ALA A 27 -12.15 -26.11 35.43
N GLU A 28 -11.79 -27.02 34.53
CA GLU A 28 -12.18 -28.43 34.62
C GLU A 28 -11.73 -29.07 35.93
N TYR A 29 -10.47 -28.83 36.33
CA TYR A 29 -9.94 -29.32 37.61
C TYR A 29 -10.76 -28.80 38.81
N LEU A 30 -11.08 -27.50 38.83
CA LEU A 30 -11.86 -26.87 39.91
C LEU A 30 -13.30 -27.43 39.97
N LEU A 31 -13.93 -27.64 38.82
CA LEU A 31 -15.26 -28.23 38.74
C LEU A 31 -15.25 -29.69 39.23
N ARG A 32 -14.23 -30.47 38.90
CA ARG A 32 -14.05 -31.85 39.41
C ARG A 32 -13.85 -31.89 40.94
N MET A 33 -13.29 -30.84 41.53
CA MET A 33 -13.18 -30.71 43.00
C MET A 33 -14.50 -30.37 43.69
N GLY A 34 -15.57 -30.06 42.93
CA GLY A 34 -16.90 -29.77 43.45
C GLY A 34 -17.21 -28.28 43.62
N LEU A 35 -16.38 -27.37 43.08
CA LEU A 35 -16.70 -25.94 43.02
C LEU A 35 -17.84 -25.67 42.03
N SER A 36 -18.71 -24.72 42.35
CA SER A 36 -19.81 -24.34 41.47
C SER A 36 -19.30 -23.45 40.32
N VAL A 37 -19.98 -23.50 39.17
CA VAL A 37 -19.62 -22.68 37.99
C VAL A 37 -19.57 -21.17 38.32
N PRO A 38 -20.55 -20.59 39.04
CA PRO A 38 -20.51 -19.19 39.44
C PRO A 38 -19.25 -18.82 40.24
N ASP A 39 -18.84 -19.66 41.20
CA ASP A 39 -17.67 -19.39 42.04
C ASP A 39 -16.38 -19.37 41.22
N VAL A 40 -16.25 -20.29 40.25
CA VAL A 40 -15.09 -20.34 39.35
C VAL A 40 -15.04 -19.12 38.44
N THR A 41 -16.19 -18.69 37.89
CA THR A 41 -16.25 -17.50 37.04
C THR A 41 -15.92 -16.22 37.82
N GLU A 42 -16.47 -16.06 39.03
CA GLU A 42 -16.19 -14.90 39.87
C GLU A 42 -14.70 -14.87 40.28
N GLY A 43 -14.13 -16.02 40.62
CA GLY A 43 -12.71 -16.16 40.92
C GLY A 43 -11.81 -15.71 39.76
N PHE A 44 -12.14 -16.10 38.52
CA PHE A 44 -11.42 -15.64 37.34
C PHE A 44 -11.59 -14.14 37.06
N GLU A 45 -12.78 -13.57 37.27
CA GLU A 45 -12.98 -12.13 37.12
C GLU A 45 -12.18 -11.30 38.13
N ILE A 46 -12.13 -11.75 39.39
CA ILE A 46 -11.32 -11.11 40.44
C ILE A 46 -9.83 -11.20 40.07
N ALA A 47 -9.36 -12.38 39.66
CA ALA A 47 -7.98 -12.59 39.25
C ALA A 47 -7.60 -11.73 38.02
N ALA A 48 -8.51 -11.60 37.04
CA ALA A 48 -8.28 -10.78 35.84
C ALA A 48 -8.14 -9.30 36.20
N LYS A 49 -9.00 -8.76 37.06
CA LYS A 49 -8.92 -7.36 37.53
C LYS A 49 -7.59 -7.09 38.22
N HIS A 50 -7.20 -7.96 39.15
CA HIS A 50 -5.95 -7.79 39.88
C HIS A 50 -4.72 -7.96 38.97
N SER A 51 -4.77 -8.86 37.99
CA SER A 51 -3.70 -9.03 37.01
C SER A 51 -3.49 -7.77 36.17
N LEU A 52 -4.57 -7.09 35.75
CA LEU A 52 -4.48 -5.83 35.00
C LEU A 52 -3.90 -4.68 35.83
N GLU A 53 -4.09 -4.69 37.15
CA GLU A 53 -3.45 -3.73 38.07
C GLU A 53 -1.95 -4.02 38.17
N LEU A 54 -1.57 -5.27 38.44
CA LEU A 54 -0.17 -5.69 38.55
C LEU A 54 0.63 -5.44 37.26
N LEU A 55 0.01 -5.64 36.09
CA LEU A 55 0.67 -5.39 34.81
C LEU A 55 1.13 -3.93 34.63
N LYS A 56 0.46 -2.96 35.27
CA LYS A 56 0.87 -1.55 35.22
C LYS A 56 2.16 -1.30 36.01
N ASP A 57 2.34 -2.01 37.11
CA ASP A 57 3.51 -1.87 37.99
C ASP A 57 4.74 -2.60 37.44
N LEU A 58 4.53 -3.60 36.57
CA LEU A 58 5.58 -4.38 35.93
C LEU A 58 6.21 -3.70 34.70
N VAL A 59 5.79 -2.47 34.35
CA VAL A 59 6.33 -1.74 33.19
C VAL A 59 7.71 -1.18 33.52
N ILE A 60 8.75 -1.70 32.85
CA ILE A 60 10.16 -1.34 33.10
C ILE A 60 10.65 -0.20 32.18
N GLY A 61 9.97 0.05 31.06
CA GLY A 61 10.38 1.06 30.08
C GLY A 61 9.22 1.58 29.24
N LYS A 62 9.41 2.78 28.67
CA LYS A 62 8.46 3.42 27.75
C LYS A 62 9.23 3.99 26.56
N VAL A 63 8.64 3.89 25.38
CA VAL A 63 9.11 4.62 24.20
C VAL A 63 8.62 6.06 24.34
N GLY A 64 9.53 7.01 24.48
CA GLY A 64 9.20 8.43 24.58
C GLY A 64 8.94 9.04 23.21
N ASP A 65 9.97 8.97 22.35
CA ASP A 65 9.92 9.55 21.01
C ASP A 65 9.64 8.47 19.96
N LEU A 66 8.51 8.61 19.27
CA LEU A 66 8.10 7.70 18.18
C LEU A 66 8.95 7.83 16.91
N ARG A 67 9.82 8.85 16.85
CA ARG A 67 10.76 9.08 15.74
C ARG A 67 12.15 8.49 16.01
N ASP A 68 12.41 7.97 17.21
CA ASP A 68 13.69 7.35 17.53
C ASP A 68 13.75 5.90 16.97
N GLU A 69 14.57 5.71 15.93
CA GLU A 69 14.71 4.43 15.24
C GLU A 69 15.17 3.31 16.18
N GLU A 70 16.02 3.59 17.17
CA GLU A 70 16.59 2.54 18.02
C GLU A 70 15.58 2.01 19.06
N SER A 71 14.83 2.90 19.71
CA SER A 71 13.82 2.48 20.69
C SER A 71 12.63 1.81 20.03
N VAL A 72 12.14 2.36 18.90
CA VAL A 72 11.05 1.76 18.12
C VAL A 72 11.49 0.43 17.52
N GLY A 73 12.71 0.35 17.00
CA GLY A 73 13.26 -0.87 16.41
C GLY A 73 13.30 -2.05 17.39
N LYS A 74 13.58 -1.81 18.67
CA LYS A 74 13.55 -2.85 19.71
C LYS A 74 12.16 -3.46 19.89
N VAL A 75 11.11 -2.62 19.85
CA VAL A 75 9.72 -3.07 20.02
C VAL A 75 9.22 -3.79 18.77
N ILE A 76 9.50 -3.26 17.58
CA ILE A 76 9.10 -3.90 16.32
C ILE A 76 9.83 -5.24 16.15
N ARG A 77 11.11 -5.31 16.55
CA ARG A 77 11.89 -6.55 16.48
C ARG A 77 11.27 -7.67 17.32
N THR A 78 10.69 -7.37 18.49
CA THR A 78 10.03 -8.42 19.30
C THR A 78 8.82 -9.02 18.60
N ALA A 79 8.04 -8.21 17.90
CA ALA A 79 6.88 -8.68 17.13
C ALA A 79 7.31 -9.54 15.93
N VAL A 80 8.29 -9.08 15.16
CA VAL A 80 8.78 -9.75 13.94
C VAL A 80 9.47 -11.08 14.26
N ASN A 81 10.26 -11.13 15.35
CA ASN A 81 11.03 -12.33 15.74
C ASN A 81 10.12 -13.55 16.02
N SER A 82 8.86 -13.33 16.40
CA SER A 82 7.91 -14.42 16.62
C SER A 82 7.56 -15.22 15.35
N LYS A 83 7.73 -14.63 14.16
CA LYS A 83 7.37 -15.22 12.87
C LYS A 83 8.59 -15.53 12.00
N ILE A 84 9.62 -14.68 12.03
CA ILE A 84 10.80 -14.85 11.20
C ILE A 84 12.02 -14.89 12.08
N PHE A 85 12.66 -16.06 12.10
CA PHE A 85 13.89 -16.28 12.84
C PHE A 85 15.09 -16.07 11.92
N GLY A 86 16.05 -15.24 12.35
CA GLY A 86 17.36 -15.09 11.70
C GLY A 86 17.50 -13.91 10.71
N GLU A 87 16.42 -13.46 10.08
CA GLU A 87 16.38 -12.25 9.22
C GLU A 87 15.61 -11.08 9.89
N GLU A 88 15.29 -11.23 11.18
CA GLU A 88 14.49 -10.31 11.98
C GLU A 88 15.04 -8.88 12.00
N ASN A 89 16.37 -8.69 12.09
CA ASN A 89 16.99 -7.36 12.20
C ASN A 89 16.78 -6.53 10.94
N HIS A 90 16.99 -7.13 9.77
CA HIS A 90 16.87 -6.42 8.50
C HIS A 90 15.41 -6.02 8.25
N ILE A 91 14.46 -6.93 8.51
CA ILE A 91 13.05 -6.62 8.35
C ILE A 91 12.59 -5.59 9.40
N SER A 92 12.98 -5.73 10.67
CA SER A 92 12.60 -4.79 11.72
C SER A 92 13.09 -3.37 11.40
N ASP A 93 14.31 -3.22 10.89
CA ASP A 93 14.87 -1.93 10.51
C ASP A 93 14.10 -1.29 9.35
N LEU A 94 13.71 -2.10 8.35
CA LEU A 94 12.91 -1.62 7.21
C LEU A 94 11.51 -1.19 7.66
N VAL A 95 10.85 -1.98 8.52
CA VAL A 95 9.52 -1.67 9.05
C VAL A 95 9.57 -0.42 9.93
N THR A 96 10.58 -0.30 10.79
CA THR A 96 10.78 0.88 11.66
C THR A 96 10.92 2.15 10.82
N LYS A 97 11.78 2.11 9.80
CA LYS A 97 11.95 3.25 8.87
C LYS A 97 10.68 3.57 8.10
N ALA A 98 9.91 2.57 7.68
CA ALA A 98 8.63 2.78 7.01
C ALA A 98 7.60 3.43 7.94
N CYS A 99 7.49 2.96 9.18
CA CYS A 99 6.59 3.48 10.20
C CYS A 99 6.89 4.93 10.56
N ILE A 100 8.16 5.27 10.78
CA ILE A 100 8.57 6.64 11.12
C ILE A 100 8.30 7.60 9.96
N ARG A 101 8.52 7.17 8.70
CA ARG A 101 8.20 7.98 7.51
C ARG A 101 6.70 8.19 7.30
N ALA A 102 5.91 7.17 7.59
CA ALA A 102 4.46 7.20 7.44
C ALA A 102 3.75 7.94 8.59
N LEU A 103 4.45 8.29 9.67
CA LEU A 103 3.91 9.02 10.81
C LEU A 103 3.64 10.49 10.41
N PRO A 104 2.38 10.95 10.41
CA PRO A 104 2.07 12.36 10.18
C PRO A 104 2.38 13.19 11.44
N GLU A 105 2.50 14.52 11.29
CA GLU A 105 2.57 15.44 12.44
C GLU A 105 1.31 15.39 13.32
N SER A 106 0.17 15.04 12.72
CA SER A 106 -1.03 14.63 13.47
C SER A 106 -0.87 13.17 13.85
N SER A 107 -0.86 12.87 15.15
CA SER A 107 -0.51 11.56 15.74
C SER A 107 -1.37 10.36 15.33
N HIS A 108 -2.23 10.47 14.31
CA HIS A 108 -3.04 9.38 13.78
C HIS A 108 -2.27 8.58 12.72
N PHE A 109 -1.62 7.51 13.18
CA PHE A 109 -0.99 6.53 12.29
C PHE A 109 -2.04 5.63 11.62
N ASN A 110 -1.98 5.55 10.29
CA ASN A 110 -2.82 4.63 9.52
C ASN A 110 -1.99 3.47 8.98
N VAL A 111 -2.37 2.24 9.36
CA VAL A 111 -1.73 0.99 8.93
C VAL A 111 -1.73 0.86 7.40
N ASP A 112 -2.76 1.38 6.73
CA ASP A 112 -2.89 1.32 5.26
C ASP A 112 -1.82 2.12 4.49
N HIS A 113 -1.05 2.97 5.18
CA HIS A 113 0.02 3.76 4.56
C HIS A 113 1.30 2.96 4.31
N ILE A 114 1.44 1.79 4.92
CA ILE A 114 2.59 0.91 4.67
C ILE A 114 2.11 -0.22 3.78
N ARG A 115 2.79 -0.43 2.66
CA ARG A 115 2.44 -1.48 1.72
C ARG A 115 3.56 -2.49 1.54
N VAL A 116 3.21 -3.76 1.58
CA VAL A 116 4.11 -4.84 1.20
C VAL A 116 3.90 -5.19 -0.28
N VAL A 117 5.00 -5.25 -1.02
CA VAL A 117 5.01 -5.68 -2.42
C VAL A 117 5.93 -6.89 -2.55
N LYS A 118 5.35 -8.04 -2.88
CA LYS A 118 6.06 -9.31 -2.99
C LYS A 118 6.63 -9.48 -4.40
N ILE A 119 7.93 -9.66 -4.51
CA ILE A 119 8.61 -9.93 -5.78
C ILE A 119 9.50 -11.16 -5.61
N LEU A 120 9.21 -12.20 -6.39
CA LEU A 120 9.97 -13.45 -6.38
C LEU A 120 11.46 -13.26 -6.69
N GLY A 121 12.25 -14.15 -6.10
CA GLY A 121 13.69 -14.29 -6.33
C GLY A 121 14.52 -13.52 -5.31
N SER A 122 15.79 -13.92 -5.22
CA SER A 122 16.74 -13.49 -4.18
C SER A 122 16.29 -13.93 -2.76
N GLY A 123 17.09 -13.59 -1.75
CA GLY A 123 16.75 -13.80 -0.33
C GLY A 123 16.08 -12.58 0.31
N THR A 124 15.50 -12.76 1.49
CA THR A 124 14.78 -11.72 2.23
C THR A 124 15.66 -10.54 2.61
N ASN A 125 16.96 -10.77 2.84
CA ASN A 125 17.95 -9.71 3.06
C ASN A 125 18.10 -8.72 1.90
N SER A 126 17.62 -9.06 0.70
CA SER A 126 17.63 -8.14 -0.45
C SER A 126 16.36 -7.26 -0.54
N SER A 127 15.47 -7.37 0.46
CA SER A 127 14.29 -6.51 0.57
C SER A 127 14.70 -5.06 0.81
N LYS A 128 13.93 -4.14 0.23
CA LYS A 128 14.22 -2.70 0.23
C LYS A 128 12.98 -1.89 0.57
N LEU A 129 13.20 -0.77 1.24
CA LEU A 129 12.19 0.25 1.49
C LEU A 129 12.25 1.31 0.39
N PHE A 130 11.09 1.63 -0.18
CA PHE A 130 10.91 2.70 -1.16
C PHE A 130 9.96 3.77 -0.61
N ASN A 131 10.27 5.04 -0.91
CA ASN A 131 9.49 6.19 -0.50
C ASN A 131 8.39 6.47 -1.52
N GLY A 132 7.32 5.68 -1.44
CA GLY A 132 6.17 5.81 -2.32
C GLY A 132 5.56 4.46 -2.64
N MET A 133 5.17 4.26 -3.88
CA MET A 133 4.47 3.05 -4.32
C MET A 133 5.22 2.27 -5.38
N VAL A 134 5.22 0.95 -5.21
CA VAL A 134 5.78 0.01 -6.19
C VAL A 134 4.64 -0.78 -6.82
N PHE A 135 4.57 -0.76 -8.14
CA PHE A 135 3.60 -1.53 -8.91
C PHE A 135 4.32 -2.59 -9.73
N VAL A 136 3.97 -3.85 -9.53
CA VAL A 136 4.50 -4.99 -10.30
C VAL A 136 3.82 -5.06 -11.67
N ARG A 137 4.07 -4.04 -12.48
CA ARG A 137 3.55 -3.82 -13.82
C ARG A 137 4.61 -3.16 -14.67
N GLU A 138 4.48 -3.32 -15.97
CA GLU A 138 5.27 -2.58 -16.94
C GLU A 138 4.59 -1.24 -17.23
N ALA A 139 5.39 -0.18 -17.35
CA ALA A 139 4.91 1.07 -17.90
C ALA A 139 4.51 0.86 -19.37
N GLN A 140 3.40 1.47 -19.77
CA GLN A 140 2.97 1.42 -21.15
C GLN A 140 3.62 2.58 -21.90
N GLY A 141 4.37 2.26 -22.94
CA GLY A 141 5.03 3.23 -23.80
C GLY A 141 6.54 3.11 -23.85
N VAL A 142 7.17 4.10 -24.47
CA VAL A 142 8.62 4.13 -24.71
C VAL A 142 9.39 4.72 -23.53
N VAL A 143 8.78 5.65 -22.80
CA VAL A 143 9.41 6.37 -21.69
C VAL A 143 9.36 5.51 -20.42
N LYS A 144 10.53 5.05 -19.97
CA LYS A 144 10.66 4.18 -18.79
C LYS A 144 11.05 4.92 -17.51
N ALA A 145 11.58 6.13 -17.61
CA ALA A 145 12.02 6.92 -16.46
C ALA A 145 11.73 8.41 -16.66
N CYS A 146 11.26 9.07 -15.61
CA CYS A 146 10.99 10.50 -15.57
C CYS A 146 11.28 11.05 -14.17
N SER A 147 12.25 11.96 -14.09
CA SER A 147 12.55 12.74 -12.89
C SER A 147 11.78 14.07 -12.88
N GLN A 148 11.38 14.52 -11.69
CA GLN A 148 10.71 15.78 -11.38
C GLN A 148 9.59 16.09 -12.36
N ALA A 149 8.54 15.29 -12.28
CA ALA A 149 7.47 15.26 -13.26
C ALA A 149 6.12 15.64 -12.63
N LYS A 150 5.32 16.37 -13.41
CA LYS A 150 3.91 16.55 -13.12
C LYS A 150 3.13 15.31 -13.56
N VAL A 151 2.24 14.84 -12.68
CA VAL A 151 1.47 13.61 -12.83
C VAL A 151 0.00 13.94 -12.90
N VAL A 152 -0.70 13.36 -13.88
CA VAL A 152 -2.17 13.37 -13.95
C VAL A 152 -2.67 11.99 -13.60
N VAL A 153 -3.74 11.93 -12.80
CA VAL A 153 -4.39 10.68 -12.45
C VAL A 153 -5.80 10.67 -13.01
N TYR A 154 -6.08 9.75 -13.94
CA TYR A 154 -7.39 9.50 -14.51
C TYR A 154 -8.02 8.26 -13.88
N SER A 155 -9.23 8.40 -13.33
CA SER A 155 -10.03 7.25 -12.90
C SER A 155 -10.72 6.55 -14.07
N CYS A 156 -10.77 7.18 -15.25
CA CYS A 156 -11.35 6.64 -16.48
C CYS A 156 -10.29 5.90 -17.33
N PRO A 157 -10.72 5.05 -18.28
CA PRO A 157 -9.81 4.56 -19.33
C PRO A 157 -9.20 5.72 -20.11
N PHE A 158 -7.95 5.53 -20.53
CA PHE A 158 -7.24 6.41 -21.44
C PHE A 158 -7.53 5.97 -22.87
N ASP A 159 -8.76 6.22 -23.31
CA ASP A 159 -9.27 5.82 -24.61
C ASP A 159 -10.42 6.76 -25.04
N GLN A 160 -10.89 6.60 -26.27
CA GLN A 160 -12.06 7.31 -26.76
C GLN A 160 -13.29 7.03 -25.89
N LEU A 161 -14.05 8.08 -25.61
CA LEU A 161 -15.28 8.00 -24.83
C LEU A 161 -16.35 7.28 -25.66
N GLN A 162 -16.70 6.08 -25.25
CA GLN A 162 -17.86 5.39 -25.80
C GLN A 162 -19.14 5.96 -25.19
N THR A 163 -20.16 6.20 -26.02
CA THR A 163 -21.48 6.60 -25.54
C THR A 163 -22.12 5.44 -24.78
N GLU A 164 -22.75 5.72 -23.64
CA GLU A 164 -23.45 4.68 -22.85
C GLU A 164 -24.64 4.09 -23.61
N THR A 165 -25.31 4.92 -24.41
CA THR A 165 -26.33 4.47 -25.36
C THR A 165 -25.68 3.89 -26.61
N LYS A 166 -26.41 2.99 -27.29
CA LYS A 166 -25.97 2.42 -28.58
C LYS A 166 -25.74 3.55 -29.59
N GLY A 167 -24.49 3.99 -29.72
CA GLY A 167 -24.06 4.89 -30.78
C GLY A 167 -23.78 4.07 -32.03
N THR A 168 -24.68 4.12 -33.01
CA THR A 168 -24.42 3.57 -34.33
C THR A 168 -23.86 4.67 -35.22
N ILE A 169 -22.65 4.46 -35.73
CA ILE A 169 -22.06 5.36 -36.72
C ILE A 169 -22.79 5.11 -38.05
N LEU A 170 -23.49 6.13 -38.55
CA LEU A 170 -24.14 6.10 -39.87
C LEU A 170 -23.16 6.63 -40.91
N ILE A 171 -22.63 5.72 -41.73
CA ILE A 171 -21.73 6.05 -42.83
C ILE A 171 -22.48 5.79 -44.14
N ASN A 172 -22.80 6.85 -44.87
CA ASN A 172 -23.52 6.74 -46.15
C ASN A 172 -22.57 6.76 -47.35
N ASN A 173 -21.41 7.42 -47.20
CA ASN A 173 -20.46 7.62 -48.29
C ASN A 173 -19.03 7.15 -47.95
N ALA A 174 -18.26 6.74 -48.96
CA ALA A 174 -16.85 6.37 -48.78
C ALA A 174 -15.96 7.52 -48.27
N LYS A 175 -16.33 8.77 -48.58
CA LYS A 175 -15.65 9.97 -48.04
C LYS A 175 -15.88 10.14 -46.54
N GLU A 176 -17.12 9.94 -46.10
CA GLU A 176 -17.50 10.00 -44.67
C GLU A 176 -16.75 8.94 -43.85
N LEU A 177 -16.46 7.77 -44.43
CA LEU A 177 -15.63 6.75 -43.79
C LEU A 177 -14.20 7.27 -43.53
N MET A 178 -13.55 7.82 -44.55
CA MET A 178 -12.18 8.35 -44.41
C MET A 178 -12.12 9.55 -43.46
N ASP A 179 -13.11 10.44 -43.54
CA ASP A 179 -13.19 11.62 -42.68
C ASP A 179 -13.50 11.24 -41.23
N PHE A 180 -14.28 10.18 -41.00
CA PHE A 180 -14.53 9.64 -39.66
C PHE A 180 -13.24 9.11 -39.03
N SER A 181 -12.48 8.27 -39.75
CA SER A 181 -11.20 7.73 -39.24
C SER A 181 -10.20 8.85 -38.93
N ARG A 182 -10.07 9.84 -39.82
CA ARG A 182 -9.20 11.01 -39.59
C ARG A 182 -9.70 11.88 -38.45
N GLY A 183 -11.01 12.03 -38.29
CA GLY A 183 -11.63 12.79 -37.20
C GLY A 183 -11.33 12.17 -35.84
N GLU A 184 -11.44 10.84 -35.72
CA GLU A 184 -11.09 10.10 -34.51
C GLU A 184 -9.60 10.23 -34.15
N GLU A 185 -8.72 10.16 -35.15
CA GLU A 185 -7.28 10.39 -34.98
C GLU A 185 -6.98 11.81 -34.50
N THR A 186 -7.55 12.81 -35.16
CA THR A 186 -7.33 14.23 -34.84
C THR A 186 -7.85 14.57 -33.44
N GLN A 187 -9.04 14.07 -33.06
CA GLN A 187 -9.59 14.27 -31.71
C GLN A 187 -8.71 13.68 -30.62
N MET A 188 -8.12 12.50 -30.86
CA MET A 188 -7.21 11.89 -29.90
C MET A 188 -5.87 12.61 -29.84
N GLU A 189 -5.34 13.05 -30.98
CA GLU A 189 -4.11 13.85 -31.03
C GLU A 189 -4.28 15.19 -30.30
N ASP A 190 -5.39 15.88 -30.53
CA ASP A 190 -5.69 17.17 -29.90
C ASP A 190 -5.77 17.03 -28.37
N ARG A 191 -6.48 16.02 -27.85
CA ARG A 191 -6.59 15.79 -26.40
C ARG A 191 -5.24 15.48 -25.75
N VAL A 192 -4.43 14.61 -26.38
CA VAL A 192 -3.10 14.27 -25.84
C VAL A 192 -2.16 15.48 -25.94
N ARG A 193 -2.27 16.28 -27.01
CA ARG A 193 -1.51 17.53 -27.16
C ARG A 193 -1.85 18.52 -26.05
N GLU A 194 -3.13 18.75 -25.77
CA GLU A 194 -3.55 19.64 -24.69
C GLU A 194 -3.03 19.16 -23.31
N ILE A 195 -3.03 17.85 -23.04
CA ILE A 195 -2.43 17.30 -21.82
C ILE A 195 -0.91 17.56 -21.78
N SER A 196 -0.23 17.39 -22.91
CA SER A 196 1.20 17.70 -23.00
C SER A 196 1.49 19.18 -22.78
N GLU A 197 0.63 20.08 -23.25
CA GLU A 197 0.77 21.54 -23.10
C GLU A 197 0.65 22.00 -21.64
N THR A 198 -0.09 21.26 -20.79
CA THR A 198 -0.12 21.52 -19.34
C THR A 198 1.22 21.24 -18.63
N GLY A 199 2.18 20.62 -19.34
CA GLY A 199 3.50 20.26 -18.82
C GLY A 199 3.52 18.95 -18.02
N CYS A 200 2.49 18.13 -18.18
CA CYS A 200 2.44 16.79 -17.60
C CYS A 200 3.39 15.85 -18.34
N LYS A 201 4.09 14.99 -17.59
CA LYS A 201 4.96 13.96 -18.17
C LYS A 201 4.48 12.54 -17.90
N ILE A 202 3.69 12.37 -16.83
CA ILE A 202 3.23 11.06 -16.38
C ILE A 202 1.70 11.05 -16.34
N ILE A 203 1.11 10.04 -16.98
CA ILE A 203 -0.32 9.78 -16.98
C ILE A 203 -0.56 8.46 -16.28
N VAL A 204 -1.32 8.50 -15.18
CA VAL A 204 -1.78 7.31 -14.48
C VAL A 204 -3.25 7.09 -14.83
N THR A 205 -3.61 5.91 -15.32
CA THR A 205 -5.00 5.58 -15.66
C THR A 205 -5.49 4.36 -14.88
N GLY A 206 -6.72 4.45 -14.36
CA GLY A 206 -7.44 3.37 -13.71
C GLY A 206 -8.12 2.37 -14.65
N GLY A 207 -8.01 2.58 -15.98
CA GLY A 207 -8.78 1.84 -16.98
C GLY A 207 -7.93 1.20 -18.09
N LYS A 208 -8.57 0.90 -19.22
CA LYS A 208 -7.87 0.44 -20.43
C LYS A 208 -7.15 1.63 -21.08
N VAL A 209 -6.07 1.33 -21.78
CA VAL A 209 -5.32 2.29 -22.59
C VAL A 209 -5.54 1.89 -24.05
N GLY A 210 -6.06 2.81 -24.85
CA GLY A 210 -6.21 2.62 -26.29
C GLY A 210 -4.86 2.67 -27.00
N GLU A 211 -4.67 1.87 -28.04
CA GLU A 211 -3.41 1.81 -28.80
C GLU A 211 -3.11 3.13 -29.52
N LEU A 212 -4.14 3.77 -30.08
CA LEU A 212 -4.03 5.07 -30.71
C LEU A 212 -3.62 6.16 -29.71
N ALA A 213 -4.22 6.13 -28.52
CA ALA A 213 -3.89 7.04 -27.43
C ALA A 213 -2.44 6.85 -26.97
N LEU A 214 -1.98 5.60 -26.87
CA LEU A 214 -0.61 5.24 -26.52
C LEU A 214 0.40 5.73 -27.59
N HIS A 215 0.07 5.61 -28.87
CA HIS A 215 0.91 6.09 -29.96
C HIS A 215 1.16 7.60 -29.84
N TYR A 216 0.11 8.40 -29.63
CA TYR A 216 0.27 9.85 -29.42
C TYR A 216 0.97 10.17 -28.10
N ALA A 217 0.67 9.46 -27.01
CA ALA A 217 1.40 9.64 -25.75
C ALA A 217 2.91 9.44 -25.93
N ASN A 218 3.32 8.42 -26.69
CA ASN A 218 4.73 8.20 -27.03
C ASN A 218 5.30 9.31 -27.91
N LYS A 219 4.55 9.83 -28.88
CA LYS A 219 4.97 10.96 -29.74
C LYS A 219 5.32 12.21 -28.92
N TYR A 220 4.58 12.46 -27.84
CA TYR A 220 4.80 13.58 -26.91
C TYR A 220 5.71 13.23 -25.71
N ASN A 221 6.34 12.05 -25.70
CA ASN A 221 7.18 11.56 -24.61
C ASN A 221 6.48 11.51 -23.23
N LEU A 222 5.21 11.10 -23.21
CA LEU A 222 4.42 10.90 -22.00
C LEU A 222 4.55 9.45 -21.53
N MET A 223 4.82 9.26 -20.24
CA MET A 223 4.83 7.95 -19.60
C MET A 223 3.40 7.57 -19.18
N VAL A 224 2.90 6.43 -19.64
CA VAL A 224 1.56 5.95 -19.28
C VAL A 224 1.67 4.77 -18.32
N VAL A 225 1.03 4.88 -17.15
CA VAL A 225 0.99 3.80 -16.14
C VAL A 225 -0.46 3.37 -15.94
N LYS A 226 -0.71 2.08 -16.14
CA LYS A 226 -2.03 1.47 -15.96
C LYS A 226 -2.17 0.86 -14.57
N LEU A 227 -3.15 1.31 -13.81
CA LEU A 227 -3.55 0.75 -12.52
C LEU A 227 -4.91 0.06 -12.66
N THR A 228 -5.04 -1.15 -12.15
CA THR A 228 -6.29 -1.93 -12.22
C THR A 228 -7.19 -1.71 -11.01
N SER A 229 -6.62 -1.32 -9.87
CA SER A 229 -7.35 -1.18 -8.60
C SER A 229 -7.72 0.27 -8.33
N LYS A 230 -8.98 0.50 -7.96
CA LYS A 230 -9.46 1.83 -7.50
C LYS A 230 -8.74 2.29 -6.24
N PHE A 231 -8.31 1.37 -5.38
CA PHE A 231 -7.58 1.70 -4.17
C PHE A 231 -6.17 2.21 -4.49
N ASP A 232 -5.53 1.64 -5.51
CA ASP A 232 -4.18 2.06 -5.92
C ASP A 232 -4.21 3.45 -6.53
N VAL A 233 -5.21 3.75 -7.37
CA VAL A 233 -5.43 5.10 -7.90
C VAL A 233 -5.58 6.12 -6.78
N ARG A 234 -6.40 5.82 -5.76
CA ARG A 234 -6.58 6.70 -4.59
C ARG A 234 -5.29 6.91 -3.79
N ARG A 235 -4.43 5.89 -3.71
CA ARG A 235 -3.14 5.97 -2.99
C ARG A 235 -2.11 6.76 -3.78
N VAL A 236 -2.02 6.58 -5.09
CA VAL A 236 -1.17 7.41 -5.95
C VAL A 236 -1.57 8.88 -5.84
N CYS A 237 -2.87 9.18 -5.84
CA CYS A 237 -3.36 10.53 -5.56
C CYS A 237 -2.88 11.10 -4.22
N LYS A 238 -2.84 10.29 -3.15
CA LYS A 238 -2.32 10.73 -1.84
C LYS A 238 -0.82 11.01 -1.87
N ILE A 239 -0.04 10.22 -2.60
CA ILE A 239 1.41 10.41 -2.75
C ILE A 239 1.68 11.66 -3.57
N THR A 240 1.11 11.75 -4.77
CA THR A 240 1.41 12.83 -5.71
C THR A 240 0.68 14.12 -5.37
N GLY A 241 -0.31 14.10 -4.48
CA GLY A 241 -1.23 15.22 -4.22
C GLY A 241 -2.22 15.49 -5.36
N ALA A 242 -2.30 14.59 -6.35
CA ALA A 242 -3.18 14.78 -7.52
C ALA A 242 -4.63 14.46 -7.18
N THR A 243 -5.57 15.21 -7.74
CA THR A 243 -7.00 14.86 -7.68
C THR A 243 -7.38 13.94 -8.86
N PRO A 244 -8.03 12.79 -8.61
CA PRO A 244 -8.35 11.85 -9.67
C PRO A 244 -9.47 12.41 -10.58
N MET A 245 -9.19 12.52 -11.88
CA MET A 245 -10.17 13.01 -12.84
C MET A 245 -11.06 11.88 -13.38
N PRO A 246 -12.39 12.03 -13.37
CA PRO A 246 -13.31 11.01 -13.86
C PRO A 246 -13.51 11.07 -15.39
N LYS A 247 -13.08 12.15 -16.03
CA LYS A 247 -13.23 12.37 -17.48
C LYS A 247 -11.87 12.53 -18.13
N PHE A 248 -11.78 12.07 -19.37
CA PHE A 248 -10.62 12.31 -20.22
C PHE A 248 -10.68 13.72 -20.79
N SER A 249 -10.32 14.69 -19.95
CA SER A 249 -10.24 16.12 -20.27
C SER A 249 -8.88 16.69 -19.89
N THR A 250 -8.63 17.92 -20.32
CA THR A 250 -7.46 18.71 -19.93
C THR A 250 -7.46 18.94 -18.43
N PRO A 251 -6.38 18.58 -17.72
CA PRO A 251 -6.25 18.84 -16.29
C PRO A 251 -5.97 20.33 -16.05
N THR A 252 -6.54 20.87 -14.97
CA THR A 252 -6.13 22.19 -14.47
C THR A 252 -4.84 22.07 -13.64
N GLN A 253 -4.09 23.16 -13.47
CA GLN A 253 -2.82 23.13 -12.75
C GLN A 253 -2.96 22.70 -11.28
N GLU A 254 -4.12 22.93 -10.65
CA GLU A 254 -4.42 22.53 -9.28
C GLU A 254 -4.68 21.02 -9.14
N GLU A 255 -5.12 20.37 -10.22
CA GLU A 255 -5.41 18.93 -10.24
C GLU A 255 -4.15 18.09 -10.51
N LEU A 256 -3.05 18.73 -10.91
CA LEU A 256 -1.78 18.09 -11.20
C LEU A 256 -1.05 17.72 -9.91
N GLY A 257 -0.64 16.47 -9.83
CA GLY A 257 0.30 16.04 -8.81
C GLY A 257 1.74 16.31 -9.19
N TYR A 258 2.62 16.23 -8.20
CA TYR A 258 4.06 16.30 -8.39
C TYR A 258 4.73 15.03 -7.87
N ILE A 259 5.72 14.54 -8.60
CA ILE A 259 6.56 13.43 -8.16
C ILE A 259 8.03 13.66 -8.49
N ALA A 260 8.91 13.21 -7.59
CA ALA A 260 10.35 13.41 -7.69
C ALA A 260 11.00 12.46 -8.69
N ASP A 261 10.68 11.17 -8.65
CA ASP A 261 11.22 10.20 -9.61
C ASP A 261 10.21 9.08 -9.88
N VAL A 262 10.01 8.75 -11.15
CA VAL A 262 9.27 7.55 -11.56
C VAL A 262 10.11 6.77 -12.52
N ARG A 263 10.40 5.53 -12.16
CA ARG A 263 11.26 4.65 -12.95
C ARG A 263 10.71 3.25 -13.05
N THR A 264 10.87 2.65 -14.22
CA THR A 264 10.57 1.25 -14.46
C THR A 264 11.87 0.46 -14.31
N GLU A 265 11.94 -0.36 -13.27
CA GLU A 265 13.09 -1.21 -13.00
C GLU A 265 12.72 -2.69 -13.14
N GLU A 266 13.67 -3.48 -13.61
CA GLU A 266 13.56 -4.94 -13.59
C GLU A 266 14.10 -5.46 -12.25
N ILE A 267 13.18 -5.89 -11.38
CA ILE A 267 13.51 -6.46 -10.10
C ILE A 267 13.45 -7.99 -10.25
N GLY A 268 14.61 -8.60 -10.54
CA GLY A 268 14.70 -10.03 -10.85
C GLY A 268 14.28 -10.33 -12.29
N LYS A 269 13.11 -10.97 -12.46
CA LYS A 269 12.50 -11.21 -13.79
C LYS A 269 11.26 -10.36 -14.05
N THR A 270 10.86 -9.55 -13.07
CA THR A 270 9.60 -8.83 -13.11
C THR A 270 9.87 -7.34 -13.21
N THR A 271 9.29 -6.71 -14.23
CA THR A 271 9.28 -5.25 -14.37
C THR A 271 8.33 -4.64 -13.34
N ALA A 272 8.81 -3.65 -12.60
CA ALA A 272 8.01 -2.87 -11.68
C ALA A 272 8.18 -1.38 -11.94
N VAL A 273 7.08 -0.64 -11.86
CA VAL A 273 7.10 0.83 -11.85
C VAL A 273 7.21 1.30 -10.41
N LEU A 274 8.27 2.05 -10.13
CA LEU A 274 8.58 2.67 -8.85
C LEU A 274 8.15 4.12 -8.91
N PHE A 275 7.24 4.52 -8.02
CA PHE A 275 6.89 5.91 -7.75
C PHE A 275 7.68 6.30 -6.49
N ASP A 276 8.76 7.05 -6.68
CA ASP A 276 9.65 7.51 -5.63
C ASP A 276 9.43 9.01 -5.42
N GLN A 277 9.15 9.40 -4.18
CA GLN A 277 8.93 10.79 -3.81
C GLN A 277 10.02 11.21 -2.83
N ASP A 278 10.58 12.41 -3.05
CA ASP A 278 11.42 13.06 -2.05
C ASP A 278 10.61 13.23 -0.76
N VAL A 279 11.28 12.99 0.37
CA VAL A 279 10.68 12.73 1.68
C VAL A 279 9.65 13.80 2.06
N ASN A 280 8.37 13.51 1.81
CA ASN A 280 7.24 14.22 2.39
C ASN A 280 6.77 13.44 3.62
N GLU A 281 6.71 14.11 4.78
CA GLU A 281 6.17 13.52 6.01
C GLU A 281 4.70 13.11 5.79
N GLY A 282 4.33 11.87 6.16
CA GLY A 282 2.97 11.35 5.98
C GLY A 282 2.68 10.67 4.62
N ALA A 283 3.71 10.46 3.79
CA ALA A 283 3.58 9.73 2.53
C ALA A 283 3.50 8.20 2.73
N ILE A 284 2.75 7.55 1.84
CA ILE A 284 2.63 6.08 1.76
C ILE A 284 4.00 5.51 1.43
N SER A 285 4.44 4.50 2.18
CA SER A 285 5.73 3.82 1.99
C SER A 285 5.52 2.39 1.54
N SER A 286 6.38 1.88 0.66
CA SER A 286 6.30 0.50 0.18
C SER A 286 7.56 -0.28 0.52
N ILE A 287 7.38 -1.44 1.16
CA ILE A 287 8.43 -2.41 1.42
C ILE A 287 8.36 -3.48 0.33
N VAL A 288 9.39 -3.54 -0.50
CA VAL A 288 9.53 -4.60 -1.50
C VAL A 288 10.19 -5.78 -0.82
N VAL A 289 9.39 -6.83 -0.62
CA VAL A 289 9.83 -8.10 -0.04
C VAL A 289 10.30 -9.02 -1.15
N ARG A 290 11.54 -9.47 -1.03
CA ARG A 290 12.14 -10.47 -1.90
C ARG A 290 12.16 -11.82 -1.19
N GLY A 291 11.93 -12.90 -1.91
CA GLY A 291 11.95 -14.23 -1.32
C GLY A 291 12.07 -15.32 -2.38
N SER A 292 12.64 -16.46 -1.96
CA SER A 292 12.84 -17.63 -2.81
C SER A 292 11.52 -18.34 -3.15
N MET A 293 10.58 -18.36 -2.21
CA MET A 293 9.27 -19.02 -2.32
C MET A 293 8.14 -18.06 -1.94
N HIS A 294 6.96 -18.27 -2.51
CA HIS A 294 5.77 -17.48 -2.17
C HIS A 294 5.39 -17.61 -0.70
N ASP A 295 5.44 -18.83 -0.15
CA ASP A 295 5.05 -19.09 1.24
C ASP A 295 5.91 -18.28 2.23
N VAL A 296 7.22 -18.22 2.00
CA VAL A 296 8.14 -17.41 2.81
C VAL A 296 7.80 -15.93 2.71
N MET A 297 7.47 -15.42 1.52
CA MET A 297 7.07 -14.02 1.36
C MET A 297 5.73 -13.71 2.04
N ASP A 298 4.81 -14.67 2.09
CA ASP A 298 3.53 -14.52 2.80
C ASP A 298 3.74 -14.49 4.32
N GLU A 299 4.69 -15.27 4.84
CA GLU A 299 5.10 -15.20 6.25
C GLU A 299 5.77 -13.85 6.58
N VAL A 300 6.62 -13.34 5.69
CA VAL A 300 7.24 -12.01 5.81
C VAL A 300 6.21 -10.89 5.75
N GLU A 301 5.24 -10.96 4.85
CA GLU A 301 4.14 -9.99 4.79
C GLU A 301 3.40 -9.95 6.13
N ARG A 302 3.04 -11.12 6.68
CA ARG A 302 2.38 -11.21 8.00
C ARG A 302 3.26 -10.71 9.15
N ALA A 303 4.58 -10.87 9.07
CA ALA A 303 5.50 -10.36 10.09
C ALA A 303 5.63 -8.84 10.04
N ILE A 304 5.64 -8.27 8.83
CA ILE A 304 5.61 -6.83 8.63
C ILE A 304 4.28 -6.26 9.15
N ASP A 305 3.14 -6.87 8.82
CA ASP A 305 1.82 -6.41 9.27
C ASP A 305 1.72 -6.39 10.80
N ASP A 306 2.24 -7.41 11.50
CA ASP A 306 2.30 -7.39 12.96
C ASP A 306 3.17 -6.25 13.47
N GLY A 307 4.38 -6.07 12.92
CA GLY A 307 5.25 -4.96 13.33
C GLY A 307 4.64 -3.58 13.11
N VAL A 308 3.87 -3.39 12.04
CA VAL A 308 3.13 -2.16 11.77
C VAL A 308 1.99 -1.96 12.77
N ASN A 309 1.28 -3.03 13.14
CA ASN A 309 0.24 -2.97 14.16
C ASN A 309 0.79 -2.70 15.56
N THR A 310 1.95 -3.27 15.91
CA THR A 310 2.66 -2.94 17.16
C THR A 310 3.04 -1.46 17.19
N PHE A 311 3.48 -0.89 16.06
CA PHE A 311 3.73 0.55 15.96
C PHE A 311 2.45 1.39 16.12
N LYS A 312 1.32 0.97 15.55
CA LYS A 312 0.01 1.60 15.80
C LYS A 312 -0.33 1.61 17.29
N CYS A 313 -0.05 0.54 18.03
CA CYS A 313 -0.26 0.49 19.48
C CYS A 313 0.63 1.49 20.25
N LEU A 314 1.83 1.80 19.75
CA LEU A 314 2.70 2.84 20.33
C LEU A 314 2.16 4.25 20.10
N THR A 315 1.37 4.47 19.05
CA THR A 315 0.77 5.78 18.74
C THR A 315 -0.52 6.07 19.51
N ARG A 316 -1.07 5.10 20.24
CA ARG A 316 -2.26 5.23 21.08
C ARG A 316 -1.91 5.64 22.51
#